data_AF-A0A356FBX3-F1
#
_entry.id   AF-A0A356FBX3-F1
#
_cell.length_a   1.000
_cell.length_b   1.000
_cell.length_c   1.000
_cell.angle_alpha   90.00
_cell.angle_beta   90.00
_cell.angle_gamma   90.00
#
_symmetry.space_group_name_H-M   'P 1'
#
loop_
_entity.id
_entity.type
_entity.pdbx_description
1 polymer ?
#
loop_
_entity_poly.entity_id
_entity_poly.type
_entity_poly.pdbx_seq_one_letter_code
_entity_poly.pdbx_strand_id
1 'polypeptide(L)'
;MSAFGKHSICQAVARALAVAALALATLPGMPVSAASLIAPRNYGELARAADAVVFARARASIPAARGQLVFTSTEFEVLSSYSGPAVPGDVIKVETPGGELESRAWFVPGSPDFSEDENYLLCLSRKSEDLWIPAMLFYGVLVETTAAGGRELLSPIDEHSAGLLPRPDGLEVEPPGPFDKAAFLSYLPALLGAGAEWSSEGLDPGPVSGGDGGGAEQPEGCSIFSDNGRKMRWRRFDTGEWATIYGNSAGDSSVRDGGFWIVQQAMELWMEIPGTSCNLYFGGSRDPGIDCA
;
A
#
# COMPACT_ATOMS: atom_id res chain seq x y z
N MET A 1 22.74 57.53 -48.84
CA MET A 1 23.26 56.97 -47.58
C MET A 1 22.13 56.22 -46.88
N SER A 2 22.44 55.01 -46.45
CA SER A 2 21.55 53.88 -46.16
C SER A 2 20.74 54.02 -44.87
N ALA A 3 19.43 53.70 -44.89
CA ALA A 3 18.68 53.17 -43.73
C ALA A 3 17.20 52.87 -44.05
N PHE A 4 16.89 51.93 -44.95
CA PHE A 4 15.53 51.36 -45.01
C PHE A 4 15.61 49.90 -45.47
N GLY A 5 15.89 48.99 -44.52
CA GLY A 5 16.05 47.57 -44.85
C GLY A 5 16.18 46.61 -43.67
N LYS A 6 15.81 47.01 -42.44
CA LYS A 6 15.98 46.16 -41.25
C LYS A 6 14.70 45.81 -40.49
N HIS A 7 13.55 46.45 -40.78
CA HIS A 7 12.32 46.19 -40.03
C HIS A 7 11.45 45.04 -40.59
N SER A 8 11.59 44.67 -41.86
CA SER A 8 10.71 43.66 -42.48
C SER A 8 11.13 42.21 -42.19
N ILE A 9 12.39 41.96 -41.81
CA ILE A 9 12.91 40.59 -41.61
C ILE A 9 12.65 40.11 -40.16
N CYS A 10 12.67 41.00 -39.16
CA CYS A 10 12.36 40.63 -37.77
C CYS A 10 10.90 40.21 -37.53
N GLN A 11 9.94 40.73 -38.31
CA GLN A 11 8.53 40.35 -38.15
C GLN A 11 8.18 38.98 -38.77
N ALA A 12 8.95 38.51 -39.76
CA ALA A 12 8.73 37.21 -40.39
C ALA A 12 9.20 36.03 -39.50
N VAL A 13 10.28 36.22 -38.73
CA VAL A 13 10.82 35.19 -37.82
C VAL A 13 9.94 35.01 -36.57
N ALA A 14 9.36 36.12 -36.06
CA ALA A 14 8.49 36.08 -34.88
C ALA A 14 7.17 35.32 -35.11
N ARG A 15 6.63 35.33 -36.34
CA ARG A 15 5.41 34.57 -36.68
C ARG A 15 5.66 33.07 -36.90
N ALA A 16 6.85 32.70 -37.38
CA ALA A 16 7.21 31.28 -37.56
C ALA A 16 7.42 30.57 -36.21
N LEU A 17 7.97 31.27 -35.21
CA LEU A 17 8.16 30.72 -33.86
C LEU A 17 6.85 30.59 -33.07
N ALA A 18 5.88 31.48 -33.28
CA ALA A 18 4.58 31.40 -32.62
C ALA A 18 3.71 30.23 -33.11
N VAL A 19 3.86 29.81 -34.37
CA VAL A 19 3.13 28.64 -34.91
C VAL A 19 3.81 27.32 -34.51
N ALA A 20 5.14 27.30 -34.37
CA ALA A 20 5.85 26.12 -33.87
C ALA A 20 5.62 25.87 -32.36
N ALA A 21 5.42 26.91 -31.56
CA ALA A 21 5.15 26.78 -30.13
C ALA A 21 3.72 26.30 -29.81
N LEU A 22 2.74 26.54 -30.70
CA LEU A 22 1.36 26.11 -30.48
C LEU A 22 1.07 24.67 -30.97
N ALA A 23 1.97 24.08 -31.75
CA ALA A 23 1.85 22.70 -32.21
C ALA A 23 2.42 21.65 -31.23
N LEU A 24 3.12 22.08 -30.17
CA LEU A 24 3.70 21.18 -29.16
C LEU A 24 2.76 20.87 -27.98
N ALA A 25 1.57 21.46 -27.92
CA ALA A 25 0.62 21.29 -26.82
C ALA A 25 -0.45 20.20 -27.05
N THR A 26 -0.43 19.51 -28.21
CA THR A 26 -1.35 18.42 -28.51
C THR A 26 -0.64 17.07 -28.55
N LEU A 27 0.17 16.77 -27.53
CA LEU A 27 0.45 15.37 -27.22
C LEU A 27 -0.86 14.79 -26.69
N PRO A 28 -1.53 13.86 -27.40
CA PRO A 28 -2.65 13.14 -26.81
C PRO A 28 -2.13 12.50 -25.54
N GLY A 29 -2.70 12.88 -24.38
CA GLY A 29 -2.39 12.25 -23.11
C GLY A 29 -2.52 10.75 -23.30
N MET A 30 -1.39 10.03 -23.20
CA MET A 30 -1.44 8.58 -23.17
C MET A 30 -2.43 8.21 -22.06
N PRO A 31 -3.39 7.31 -22.32
CA PRO A 31 -4.26 6.84 -21.25
C PRO A 31 -3.36 6.30 -20.15
N VAL A 32 -3.37 6.97 -18.99
CA VAL A 32 -2.81 6.42 -17.77
C VAL A 32 -3.73 5.26 -17.42
N SER A 33 -3.43 4.08 -17.95
CA SER A 33 -4.12 2.86 -17.58
C SER A 33 -3.76 2.56 -16.14
N ALA A 34 -4.63 2.97 -15.21
CA ALA A 34 -4.63 2.40 -13.88
C ALA A 34 -4.95 0.91 -14.01
N ALA A 35 -4.11 0.05 -13.43
CA ALA A 35 -4.45 -1.36 -13.28
C ALA A 35 -5.70 -1.43 -12.39
N SER A 36 -6.78 -1.97 -12.93
CA SER A 36 -8.02 -2.18 -12.18
C SER A 36 -8.20 -3.66 -11.91
N LEU A 37 -8.51 -4.00 -10.68
CA LEU A 37 -8.76 -5.37 -10.24
C LEU A 37 -10.23 -5.52 -9.87
N ILE A 38 -10.86 -6.59 -10.35
CA ILE A 38 -12.19 -7.01 -9.89
C ILE A 38 -11.96 -8.00 -8.75
N ALA A 39 -12.20 -7.57 -7.51
CA ALA A 39 -11.95 -8.39 -6.34
C ALA A 39 -12.76 -9.72 -6.37
N PRO A 40 -12.19 -10.82 -5.85
CA PRO A 40 -12.92 -12.07 -5.66
C PRO A 40 -14.05 -11.85 -4.63
N ARG A 41 -15.09 -12.69 -4.58
CA ARG A 41 -16.14 -12.52 -3.55
C ARG A 41 -15.59 -12.68 -2.14
N ASN A 42 -14.64 -13.60 -1.98
CA ASN A 42 -13.93 -13.89 -0.74
C ASN A 42 -12.60 -14.56 -1.06
N TYR A 43 -11.76 -14.72 -0.04
CA TYR A 43 -10.44 -15.33 -0.20
C TYR A 43 -10.51 -16.79 -0.67
N GLY A 44 -11.57 -17.52 -0.32
CA GLY A 44 -11.75 -18.90 -0.79
C GLY A 44 -11.98 -19.00 -2.30
N GLU A 45 -12.66 -18.04 -2.93
CA GLU A 45 -12.77 -17.97 -4.39
C GLU A 45 -11.40 -17.77 -5.03
N LEU A 46 -10.58 -16.86 -4.48
CA LEU A 46 -9.22 -16.62 -4.96
C LEU A 46 -8.32 -17.85 -4.83
N ALA A 47 -8.32 -18.49 -3.66
CA ALA A 47 -7.50 -19.67 -3.39
C ALA A 47 -7.83 -20.84 -4.32
N ARG A 48 -9.11 -21.02 -4.70
CA ARG A 48 -9.51 -22.06 -5.67
C ARG A 48 -9.17 -21.72 -7.11
N ALA A 49 -9.10 -20.43 -7.45
CA ALA A 49 -8.74 -19.97 -8.79
C ALA A 49 -7.22 -19.96 -9.02
N ALA A 50 -6.41 -20.05 -7.96
CA ALA A 50 -4.96 -20.10 -8.03
C ALA A 50 -4.47 -21.44 -8.59
N ASP A 51 -3.34 -21.40 -9.31
CA ASP A 51 -2.66 -22.58 -9.84
C ASP A 51 -1.87 -23.32 -8.73
N ALA A 52 -1.50 -22.60 -7.67
CA ALA A 52 -0.91 -23.14 -6.45
C ALA A 52 -1.25 -22.27 -5.24
N VAL A 53 -1.39 -22.89 -4.07
CA VAL A 53 -1.52 -22.20 -2.78
C VAL A 53 -0.48 -22.78 -1.83
N VAL A 54 0.46 -21.95 -1.41
CA VAL A 54 1.61 -22.36 -0.60
C VAL A 54 1.81 -21.42 0.59
N PHE A 55 2.30 -21.97 1.70
CA PHE A 55 2.89 -21.18 2.78
C PHE A 55 4.41 -21.28 2.66
N ALA A 56 5.08 -20.14 2.51
CA ALA A 56 6.49 -20.10 2.12
C ALA A 56 7.24 -18.94 2.79
N ARG A 57 8.55 -19.10 2.96
CA ARG A 57 9.45 -18.07 3.49
C ARG A 57 10.11 -17.31 2.35
N ALA A 58 10.03 -15.98 2.37
CA ALA A 58 10.75 -15.14 1.44
C ALA A 58 12.26 -15.22 1.70
N ARG A 59 13.03 -15.32 0.64
CA ARG A 59 14.49 -15.30 0.63
C ARG A 59 14.95 -14.04 -0.09
N ALA A 60 16.13 -14.07 -0.71
CA ALA A 60 16.66 -12.95 -1.46
C ALA A 60 15.70 -12.49 -2.56
N SER A 61 15.57 -11.17 -2.67
CA SER A 61 14.86 -10.48 -3.75
C SER A 61 15.86 -9.78 -4.65
N ILE A 62 15.71 -9.95 -5.97
CA ILE A 62 16.56 -9.31 -6.96
C ILE A 62 15.70 -8.59 -8.01
N PRO A 63 16.08 -7.36 -8.41
CA PRO A 63 15.39 -6.70 -9.51
C PRO A 63 15.66 -7.43 -10.84
N ALA A 64 14.62 -7.59 -11.64
CA ALA A 64 14.62 -8.24 -12.94
C ALA A 64 14.11 -7.29 -14.03
N ALA A 65 14.89 -7.14 -15.10
CA ALA A 65 14.48 -6.35 -16.26
C ALA A 65 13.70 -7.20 -17.27
N ARG A 66 12.54 -6.71 -17.71
CA ARG A 66 11.81 -7.25 -18.85
C ARG A 66 11.64 -6.16 -19.90
N GLY A 67 12.69 -5.95 -20.69
CA GLY A 67 12.77 -4.81 -21.60
C GLY A 67 12.83 -3.49 -20.84
N GLN A 68 11.83 -2.63 -21.03
CA GLN A 68 11.71 -1.35 -20.34
C GLN A 68 11.05 -1.45 -18.96
N LEU A 69 10.37 -2.56 -18.68
CA LEU A 69 9.66 -2.80 -17.42
C LEU A 69 10.65 -3.32 -16.37
N VAL A 70 10.46 -2.88 -15.13
CA VAL A 70 11.17 -3.40 -13.95
C VAL A 70 10.22 -4.28 -13.15
N PHE A 71 10.74 -5.43 -12.72
CA PHE A 71 10.08 -6.39 -11.85
C PHE A 71 11.00 -6.69 -10.67
N THR A 72 10.43 -7.14 -9.56
CA THR A 72 11.17 -7.71 -8.43
C THR A 72 10.93 -9.22 -8.44
N SER A 73 12.01 -9.99 -8.42
CA SER A 73 11.97 -11.44 -8.36
C SER A 73 12.43 -11.89 -6.99
N THR A 74 11.54 -12.52 -6.23
CA THR A 74 11.80 -13.04 -4.89
C THR A 74 11.80 -14.56 -4.92
N GLU A 75 12.83 -15.16 -4.33
CA GLU A 75 12.85 -16.60 -4.08
C GLU A 75 12.05 -16.93 -2.82
N PHE A 76 11.29 -18.01 -2.87
CA PHE A 76 10.48 -18.49 -1.76
C PHE A 76 10.78 -19.94 -1.46
N GLU A 77 11.17 -20.23 -0.22
CA GLU A 77 11.28 -21.59 0.30
C GLU A 77 9.90 -22.07 0.76
N VAL A 78 9.36 -23.09 0.10
CA VAL A 78 8.03 -23.62 0.40
C VAL A 78 8.06 -24.38 1.72
N LEU A 79 7.31 -23.91 2.70
CA LEU A 79 7.19 -24.56 4.02
C LEU A 79 6.03 -25.56 4.05
N SER A 80 4.93 -25.24 3.36
CA SER A 80 3.76 -26.10 3.22
C SER A 80 3.07 -25.84 1.89
N SER A 81 2.46 -26.88 1.31
CA SER A 81 1.72 -26.79 0.05
C SER A 81 0.31 -27.31 0.25
N TYR A 82 -0.67 -26.57 -0.26
CA TYR A 82 -2.10 -26.87 -0.14
C TYR A 82 -2.75 -27.20 -1.49
N SER A 83 -2.18 -26.68 -2.57
CA SER A 83 -2.56 -27.02 -3.94
C SER A 83 -1.43 -26.69 -4.91
N GLY A 84 -1.54 -27.22 -6.13
CA GLY A 84 -0.52 -27.07 -7.16
C GLY A 84 0.65 -28.03 -7.00
N PRO A 85 1.69 -27.88 -7.84
CA PRO A 85 2.77 -28.86 -7.94
C PRO A 85 4.00 -28.58 -7.07
N ALA A 86 4.08 -27.41 -6.43
CA ALA A 86 5.18 -27.09 -5.52
C ALA A 86 5.06 -27.92 -4.24
N VAL A 87 6.17 -28.43 -3.71
CA VAL A 87 6.21 -29.25 -2.49
C VAL A 87 7.07 -28.61 -1.40
N PRO A 88 6.88 -28.97 -0.11
CA PRO A 88 7.72 -28.46 0.96
C PRO A 88 9.22 -28.72 0.71
N GLY A 89 10.04 -27.69 0.91
CA GLY A 89 11.48 -27.67 0.64
C GLY A 89 11.86 -27.17 -0.75
N ASP A 90 10.91 -27.03 -1.68
CA ASP A 90 11.17 -26.39 -2.98
C ASP A 90 11.52 -24.92 -2.80
N VAL A 91 12.39 -24.40 -3.67
CA VAL A 91 12.60 -22.97 -3.84
C VAL A 91 11.93 -22.55 -5.14
N ILE A 92 10.88 -21.74 -5.04
CA ILE A 92 10.14 -21.22 -6.19
C ILE A 92 10.45 -19.73 -6.38
N LYS A 93 10.38 -19.26 -7.63
CA LYS A 93 10.57 -17.86 -7.96
C LYS A 93 9.23 -17.18 -8.21
N VAL A 94 8.96 -16.12 -7.44
CA VAL A 94 7.75 -15.30 -7.55
C VAL A 94 8.17 -13.91 -8.04
N GLU A 95 7.56 -13.44 -9.12
CA GLU A 95 7.87 -12.14 -9.72
C GLU A 95 6.70 -11.16 -9.52
N THR A 96 7.00 -9.96 -9.07
CA THR A 96 6.05 -8.86 -8.86
C THR A 96 6.44 -7.67 -9.73
N PRO A 97 5.49 -6.93 -10.29
CA PRO A 97 5.80 -5.74 -11.08
C PRO A 97 6.32 -4.60 -10.18
N GLY A 98 7.26 -3.80 -10.69
CA GLY A 98 7.88 -2.72 -9.93
C GLY A 98 9.26 -3.09 -9.39
N GLY A 99 9.85 -2.20 -8.61
CA GLY A 99 11.19 -2.32 -8.06
C GLY A 99 12.17 -1.29 -8.61
N GLU A 100 13.40 -1.36 -8.11
CA GLU A 100 14.48 -0.43 -8.46
C GLU A 100 15.64 -1.18 -9.12
N LEU A 101 16.03 -0.73 -10.31
CA LEU A 101 17.14 -1.27 -11.07
C LEU A 101 17.98 -0.14 -11.67
N GLU A 102 19.18 0.05 -11.12
CA GLU A 102 20.16 1.07 -11.52
C GLU A 102 19.58 2.49 -11.51
N SER A 103 19.12 2.98 -12.65
CA SER A 103 18.54 4.33 -12.83
C SER A 103 17.04 4.31 -13.08
N ARG A 104 16.41 3.13 -13.03
CA ARG A 104 14.98 2.92 -13.29
C ARG A 104 14.31 2.44 -12.02
N ALA A 105 13.35 3.21 -11.53
CA ALA A 105 12.45 2.82 -10.46
C ALA A 105 11.02 2.75 -11.01
N TRP A 106 10.32 1.66 -10.75
CA TRP A 106 8.92 1.48 -11.12
C TRP A 106 8.13 1.18 -9.86
N PHE A 107 7.10 1.99 -9.61
CA PHE A 107 6.13 1.74 -8.56
C PHE A 107 4.82 1.34 -9.20
N VAL A 108 4.30 0.17 -8.84
CA VAL A 108 3.05 -0.36 -9.39
C VAL A 108 2.08 -0.54 -8.24
N PRO A 109 1.02 0.28 -8.15
CA PRO A 109 -0.02 0.11 -7.14
C PRO A 109 -0.66 -1.28 -7.21
N GLY A 110 -0.90 -1.86 -6.06
CA GLY A 110 -1.34 -3.22 -5.84
C GLY A 110 -0.21 -4.26 -5.82
N SER A 111 1.04 -3.89 -6.14
CA SER A 111 2.13 -4.87 -6.23
C SER A 111 2.74 -5.16 -4.85
N PRO A 112 2.82 -6.44 -4.46
CA PRO A 112 3.33 -6.79 -3.15
C PRO A 112 4.85 -6.64 -3.06
N ASP A 113 5.30 -6.08 -1.94
CA ASP A 113 6.69 -6.12 -1.50
C ASP A 113 6.87 -7.25 -0.47
N PHE A 114 8.05 -7.87 -0.47
CA PHE A 114 8.38 -8.99 0.41
C PHE A 114 9.64 -8.68 1.22
N SER A 115 9.56 -8.89 2.52
CA SER A 115 10.69 -8.82 3.44
C SER A 115 11.38 -10.16 3.51
N GLU A 116 12.72 -10.15 3.46
CA GLU A 116 13.52 -11.36 3.64
C GLU A 116 13.23 -12.02 5.01
N ASP A 117 13.21 -13.36 5.02
CA ASP A 117 12.95 -14.22 6.18
C ASP A 117 11.52 -14.17 6.77
N GLU A 118 10.61 -13.35 6.22
CA GLU A 118 9.20 -13.39 6.57
C GLU A 118 8.46 -14.55 5.87
N ASN A 119 7.39 -15.03 6.51
CA ASN A 119 6.57 -16.11 5.96
C ASN A 119 5.26 -15.56 5.40
N TYR A 120 4.82 -16.12 4.27
CA TYR A 120 3.66 -15.66 3.53
C TYR A 120 2.80 -16.84 3.09
N LEU A 121 1.48 -16.69 3.16
CA LEU A 121 0.54 -17.50 2.39
C LEU A 121 0.36 -16.86 1.01
N LEU A 122 0.69 -17.61 -0.03
CA LEU A 122 0.69 -17.15 -1.41
C LEU A 122 -0.33 -17.94 -2.23
N CYS A 123 -1.33 -17.26 -2.78
CA CYS A 123 -2.11 -17.74 -3.91
C CYS A 123 -1.36 -17.35 -5.18
N LEU A 124 -0.91 -18.32 -5.98
CA LEU A 124 -0.03 -18.10 -7.12
C LEU A 124 -0.70 -18.45 -8.44
N SER A 125 -0.42 -17.65 -9.46
CA SER A 125 -0.69 -18.00 -10.87
C SER A 125 0.62 -18.34 -11.57
N ARG A 126 0.60 -19.40 -12.37
CA ARG A 126 1.74 -19.86 -13.14
C ARG A 126 1.86 -19.03 -14.41
N LYS A 127 3.02 -18.39 -14.63
CA LYS A 127 3.34 -17.70 -15.89
C LYS A 127 4.14 -18.56 -16.85
N SER A 128 5.06 -19.37 -16.34
CA SER A 128 5.82 -20.37 -17.09
C SER A 128 6.15 -21.56 -16.20
N GLU A 129 6.96 -22.51 -16.68
CA GLU A 129 7.40 -23.66 -15.87
C GLU A 129 8.12 -23.21 -14.59
N ASP A 130 8.98 -22.19 -14.68
CA ASP A 130 9.82 -21.72 -13.56
C ASP A 130 9.46 -20.31 -13.04
N LEU A 131 8.25 -19.82 -13.31
CA LEU A 131 7.85 -18.47 -12.92
C LEU A 131 6.41 -18.43 -12.41
N TRP A 132 6.28 -17.96 -11.18
CA TRP A 132 5.03 -17.68 -10.51
C TRP A 132 4.84 -16.18 -10.37
N ILE A 133 3.58 -15.76 -10.29
CA ILE A 133 3.20 -14.42 -9.84
C ILE A 133 2.12 -14.56 -8.77
N PRO A 134 1.96 -13.56 -7.87
CA PRO A 134 0.81 -13.53 -6.99
C PRO A 134 -0.49 -13.42 -7.78
N ALA A 135 -1.47 -14.27 -7.46
CA ALA A 135 -2.81 -14.17 -7.99
C ALA A 135 -3.43 -12.86 -7.50
N MET A 136 -3.80 -11.99 -8.44
CA MET A 136 -4.37 -10.67 -8.13
C MET A 136 -3.45 -9.76 -7.29
N LEU A 137 -2.13 -9.85 -7.51
CA LEU A 137 -1.13 -9.02 -6.83
C LEU A 137 -1.27 -9.13 -5.29
N PHE A 138 -1.36 -8.02 -4.55
CA PHE A 138 -1.45 -8.02 -3.09
C PHE A 138 -2.61 -8.84 -2.52
N TYR A 139 -3.73 -8.96 -3.24
CA TYR A 139 -4.91 -9.70 -2.77
C TYR A 139 -4.63 -11.18 -2.52
N GLY A 140 -3.69 -11.77 -3.26
CA GLY A 140 -3.30 -13.17 -3.14
C GLY A 140 -2.21 -13.43 -2.10
N VAL A 141 -1.81 -12.42 -1.34
CA VAL A 141 -0.70 -12.50 -0.38
C VAL A 141 -1.22 -12.17 1.01
N LEU A 142 -1.02 -13.10 1.95
CA LEU A 142 -1.12 -12.82 3.38
C LEU A 142 0.24 -13.03 4.03
N VAL A 143 0.66 -12.09 4.86
CA VAL A 143 1.89 -12.17 5.66
C VAL A 143 1.60 -12.77 7.03
N GLU A 144 2.50 -13.61 7.51
CA GLU A 144 2.48 -14.07 8.89
C GLU A 144 2.82 -12.92 9.83
N THR A 145 1.92 -12.63 10.77
CA THR A 145 2.12 -11.62 11.81
C THR A 145 1.79 -12.19 13.18
N THR A 146 2.27 -11.54 14.22
CA THR A 146 2.01 -11.97 15.60
C THR A 146 1.21 -10.89 16.33
N ALA A 147 0.02 -11.25 16.81
CA ALA A 147 -0.82 -10.37 17.60
C ALA A 147 -0.26 -10.15 19.01
N ALA A 148 -0.73 -9.11 19.71
CA ALA A 148 -0.44 -8.96 21.14
C ALA A 148 -0.99 -10.16 21.90
N GLY A 149 -0.10 -10.95 22.49
CA GLY A 149 -0.43 -12.24 23.12
C GLY A 149 0.22 -13.45 22.44
N GLY A 150 1.02 -13.25 21.39
CA GLY A 150 1.81 -14.31 20.77
C GLY A 150 1.01 -15.20 19.81
N ARG A 151 -0.22 -14.82 19.46
CA ARG A 151 -1.04 -15.53 18.47
C ARG A 151 -0.54 -15.20 17.06
N GLU A 152 -0.27 -16.24 16.28
CA GLU A 152 0.11 -16.11 14.88
C GLU A 152 -1.12 -15.90 14.00
N LEU A 153 -1.06 -14.90 13.14
CA LEU A 153 -2.11 -14.47 12.23
C LEU A 153 -1.61 -14.51 10.79
N LEU A 154 -2.54 -14.69 9.86
CA LEU A 154 -2.34 -14.40 8.44
C LEU A 154 -3.06 -13.10 8.13
N SER A 155 -2.27 -12.04 7.95
CA SER A 155 -2.78 -10.68 7.74
C SER A 155 -2.57 -10.26 6.29
N PRO A 156 -3.46 -9.45 5.70
CA PRO A 156 -3.15 -8.77 4.45
C PRO A 156 -1.84 -8.02 4.58
N ILE A 157 -1.05 -8.03 3.52
CA ILE A 157 0.09 -7.12 3.41
C ILE A 157 -0.40 -5.67 3.30
N ASP A 158 0.42 -4.74 3.76
CA ASP A 158 0.09 -3.32 3.74
C ASP A 158 0.06 -2.79 2.31
N GLU A 159 -1.13 -2.45 1.79
CA GLU A 159 -1.24 -1.64 0.58
C GLU A 159 -2.58 -0.89 0.43
N HIS A 160 -2.55 0.20 -0.35
CA HIS A 160 -3.68 1.06 -0.68
C HIS A 160 -4.74 0.29 -1.49
N SER A 161 -5.95 0.16 -0.93
CA SER A 161 -7.16 -0.30 -1.64
C SER A 161 -7.59 0.57 -2.84
N ALA A 162 -6.82 1.63 -3.14
CA ALA A 162 -7.00 2.48 -4.31
C ALA A 162 -6.76 1.69 -5.61
N GLY A 163 -7.83 1.41 -6.35
CA GLY A 163 -7.77 0.68 -7.62
C GLY A 163 -8.65 -0.57 -7.70
N LEU A 164 -9.28 -0.98 -6.59
CA LEU A 164 -10.33 -1.99 -6.63
C LEU A 164 -11.59 -1.42 -7.28
N LEU A 165 -12.05 -2.11 -8.33
CA LEU A 165 -13.34 -1.80 -8.92
C LEU A 165 -14.44 -2.58 -8.19
N PRO A 166 -15.63 -1.98 -8.04
CA PRO A 166 -16.79 -2.73 -7.57
C PRO A 166 -17.04 -3.90 -8.52
N ARG A 167 -17.51 -5.02 -7.96
CA ARG A 167 -17.83 -6.18 -8.76
C ARG A 167 -18.97 -5.86 -9.74
N PRO A 168 -18.94 -6.40 -10.97
CA PRO A 168 -20.02 -6.19 -11.95
C PRO A 168 -21.39 -6.70 -11.48
N ASP A 169 -21.41 -7.67 -10.56
CA ASP A 169 -22.64 -8.23 -9.97
C ASP A 169 -23.20 -7.39 -8.81
N GLY A 170 -22.51 -6.32 -8.40
CA GLY A 170 -22.92 -5.43 -7.31
C GLY A 170 -22.85 -6.05 -5.91
N LEU A 171 -22.27 -7.24 -5.76
CA LEU A 171 -22.10 -7.88 -4.45
C LEU A 171 -20.93 -7.26 -3.70
N GLU A 172 -21.07 -7.17 -2.38
CA GLU A 172 -19.97 -6.77 -1.51
C GLU A 172 -18.85 -7.80 -1.53
N VAL A 173 -17.62 -7.31 -1.40
CA VAL A 173 -16.39 -8.09 -1.36
C VAL A 173 -16.04 -8.29 0.11
N GLU A 174 -15.90 -9.55 0.51
CA GLU A 174 -15.33 -9.85 1.82
C GLU A 174 -13.82 -9.53 1.79
N PRO A 175 -13.32 -8.62 2.66
CA PRO A 175 -11.91 -8.30 2.69
C PRO A 175 -11.08 -9.52 3.09
N PRO A 176 -9.83 -9.65 2.58
CA PRO A 176 -8.92 -10.66 3.08
C PRO A 176 -8.58 -10.34 4.54
N GLY A 177 -8.73 -11.33 5.44
CA GLY A 177 -8.15 -11.34 6.79
C GLY A 177 -8.36 -10.11 7.69
N PRO A 178 -7.58 -10.01 8.78
CA PRO A 178 -6.64 -11.02 9.27
C PRO A 178 -7.36 -12.30 9.73
N PHE A 179 -6.70 -13.45 9.59
CA PHE A 179 -7.21 -14.75 10.01
C PHE A 179 -6.30 -15.39 11.07
N ASP A 180 -6.84 -16.18 11.99
CA ASP A 180 -6.04 -17.06 12.85
C ASP A 180 -5.27 -18.06 11.96
N LYS A 181 -3.94 -18.05 12.04
CA LYS A 181 -3.08 -18.83 11.15
C LYS A 181 -3.37 -20.33 11.28
N ALA A 182 -3.44 -20.83 12.51
CA ALA A 182 -3.60 -22.27 12.74
C ALA A 182 -4.97 -22.76 12.25
N ALA A 183 -6.03 -22.01 12.55
CA ALA A 183 -7.37 -22.30 12.08
C ALA A 183 -7.44 -22.27 10.55
N PHE A 184 -6.87 -21.22 9.93
CA PHE A 184 -6.97 -21.05 8.48
C PHE A 184 -6.17 -22.09 7.71
N LEU A 185 -4.91 -22.33 8.08
CA LEU A 185 -4.08 -23.33 7.42
C LEU A 185 -4.64 -24.75 7.58
N SER A 186 -5.32 -25.05 8.68
CA SER A 186 -6.00 -26.34 8.89
C SER A 186 -7.30 -26.47 8.07
N TYR A 187 -7.98 -25.35 7.83
CA TYR A 187 -9.19 -25.30 7.02
C TYR A 187 -8.91 -25.39 5.51
N LEU A 188 -7.76 -24.88 5.08
CA LEU A 188 -7.41 -24.70 3.67
C LEU A 188 -7.50 -26.00 2.82
N PRO A 189 -7.04 -27.19 3.27
CA PRO A 189 -7.24 -28.43 2.52
C PRO A 189 -8.72 -28.78 2.26
N ALA A 190 -9.59 -28.54 3.25
CA ALA A 190 -11.02 -28.80 3.11
C ALA A 190 -11.67 -27.79 2.16
N LEU A 191 -11.29 -26.51 2.27
CA LEU A 191 -11.75 -25.43 1.41
C LEU A 191 -11.45 -25.65 -0.08
N LEU A 192 -10.25 -26.18 -0.37
CA LEU A 192 -9.78 -26.47 -1.73
C LEU A 192 -10.36 -27.77 -2.30
N GLY A 193 -11.04 -28.57 -1.48
CA GLY A 193 -11.82 -29.73 -1.92
C GLY A 193 -13.04 -29.34 -2.75
N ALA A 194 -13.49 -30.26 -3.59
CA ALA A 194 -14.68 -30.03 -4.43
C ALA A 194 -15.95 -29.85 -3.59
N GLY A 195 -16.69 -28.76 -3.82
CA GLY A 195 -18.01 -28.52 -3.22
C GLY A 195 -18.00 -27.92 -1.81
N ALA A 196 -16.84 -27.58 -1.24
CA ALA A 196 -16.79 -26.87 0.03
C ALA A 196 -17.26 -25.41 -0.15
N GLU A 197 -18.14 -24.94 0.73
CA GLU A 197 -18.54 -23.53 0.79
C GLU A 197 -17.53 -22.72 1.61
N TRP A 198 -17.27 -21.46 1.23
CA TRP A 198 -16.44 -20.57 2.02
C TRP A 198 -17.16 -20.12 3.29
N SER A 199 -16.46 -20.07 4.42
CA SER A 199 -16.89 -19.45 5.66
C SER A 199 -15.68 -18.93 6.43
N SER A 200 -15.77 -17.70 6.93
CA SER A 200 -14.75 -17.04 7.74
C SER A 200 -15.07 -17.05 9.24
N GLU A 201 -16.23 -17.56 9.66
CA GLU A 201 -16.69 -17.52 11.07
C GLU A 201 -15.72 -18.22 12.03
N GLY A 202 -15.08 -19.32 11.59
CA GLY A 202 -14.07 -20.05 12.36
C GLY A 202 -12.64 -19.55 12.20
N LEU A 203 -12.43 -18.52 11.37
CA LEU A 203 -11.11 -17.95 11.07
C LEU A 203 -10.85 -16.64 11.83
N ASP A 204 -11.88 -16.09 12.47
CA ASP A 204 -11.79 -14.84 13.22
C ASP A 204 -10.73 -15.00 14.33
N PRO A 205 -9.63 -14.22 14.30
CA PRO A 205 -8.64 -14.25 15.36
C PRO A 205 -9.14 -13.56 16.64
N GLY A 206 -10.41 -13.15 16.71
CA GLY A 206 -10.97 -12.38 17.82
C GLY A 206 -10.38 -10.97 17.87
N PRO A 207 -10.53 -10.25 19.00
CA PRO A 207 -9.96 -8.92 19.12
C PRO A 207 -8.43 -8.97 19.02
N VAL A 208 -7.91 -8.61 17.85
CA VAL A 208 -6.49 -8.32 17.66
C VAL A 208 -6.23 -7.03 18.41
N SER A 209 -5.86 -7.14 19.68
CA SER A 209 -5.13 -6.06 20.35
C SER A 209 -3.87 -5.86 19.52
N GLY A 210 -3.87 -4.85 18.65
CA GLY A 210 -2.65 -4.41 17.99
C GLY A 210 -1.62 -4.22 19.10
N GLY A 211 -0.51 -4.96 19.02
CA GLY A 211 0.62 -4.74 19.92
C GLY A 211 0.92 -3.26 19.95
N ASP A 212 1.38 -2.76 21.09
CA ASP A 212 1.86 -1.40 21.25
C ASP A 212 2.93 -1.15 20.18
N GLY A 213 2.48 -0.61 19.05
CA GLY A 213 3.17 -0.72 17.77
C GLY A 213 4.64 -0.41 17.89
N GLY A 214 5.45 -1.24 17.22
CA GLY A 214 6.90 -1.23 17.24
C GLY A 214 7.49 0.15 17.50
N GLY A 215 7.89 0.36 18.76
CA GLY A 215 8.77 1.46 19.10
C GLY A 215 10.16 0.98 18.79
N ALA A 216 10.83 1.61 17.81
CA ALA A 216 12.28 1.72 17.89
C ALA A 216 12.65 2.17 19.31
N GLU A 217 13.78 1.69 19.83
CA GLU A 217 14.24 2.04 21.18
C GLU A 217 14.16 3.56 21.36
N GLN A 218 13.43 3.99 22.40
CA GLN A 218 13.16 5.40 22.68
C GLN A 218 14.49 6.14 22.77
N PRO A 219 14.79 7.11 21.88
CA PRO A 219 16.06 7.82 21.92
C PRO A 219 16.25 8.48 23.28
N GLU A 220 17.50 8.52 23.74
CA GLU A 220 17.85 9.13 25.02
C GLU A 220 17.35 10.59 25.05
N GLY A 221 16.52 10.93 26.06
CA GLY A 221 15.91 12.25 26.20
C GLY A 221 14.53 12.44 25.54
N CYS A 222 14.00 11.46 24.80
CA CYS A 222 12.60 11.47 24.34
C CYS A 222 11.67 10.87 25.39
N SER A 223 10.36 11.12 25.32
CA SER A 223 9.33 10.39 26.10
C SER A 223 8.15 10.01 25.21
N ILE A 224 7.68 8.77 25.32
CA ILE A 224 6.49 8.32 24.58
C ILE A 224 5.26 8.87 25.30
N PHE A 225 4.41 9.60 24.59
CA PHE A 225 3.12 10.06 25.12
C PHE A 225 2.29 8.86 25.56
N SER A 226 1.76 8.89 26.78
CA SER A 226 0.92 7.83 27.32
C SER A 226 -0.22 8.41 28.16
N ASP A 227 -1.34 7.71 28.16
CA ASP A 227 -2.49 7.98 29.02
C ASP A 227 -2.86 6.69 29.77
N ASN A 228 -2.99 6.76 31.09
CA ASN A 228 -3.22 5.62 31.97
C ASN A 228 -2.30 4.40 31.69
N GLY A 229 -1.02 4.67 31.40
CA GLY A 229 -0.03 3.63 31.10
C GLY A 229 -0.13 3.03 29.69
N ARG A 230 -1.05 3.51 28.86
CA ARG A 230 -1.17 3.11 27.44
C ARG A 230 -0.47 4.15 26.57
N LYS A 231 0.48 3.71 25.75
CA LYS A 231 1.14 4.56 24.75
C LYS A 231 0.08 5.14 23.81
N MET A 232 0.06 6.46 23.67
CA MET A 232 -0.82 7.16 22.74
C MET A 232 -0.20 7.09 21.34
N ARG A 233 -0.93 6.53 20.38
CA ARG A 233 -0.56 6.54 18.95
C ARG A 233 -1.77 6.97 18.12
N TRP A 234 -1.51 7.75 17.08
CA TRP A 234 -2.49 8.13 16.09
C TRP A 234 -2.58 7.03 15.04
N ARG A 235 -3.64 6.22 15.09
CA ARG A 235 -3.85 5.11 14.14
C ARG A 235 -4.33 5.57 12.77
N ARG A 236 -4.83 6.80 12.69
CA ARG A 236 -5.44 7.35 11.47
C ARG A 236 -4.45 7.42 10.31
N PHE A 237 -3.19 7.78 10.60
CA PHE A 237 -2.16 7.93 9.57
C PHE A 237 -1.73 6.61 8.93
N ASP A 238 -1.92 5.49 9.63
CA ASP A 238 -1.57 4.15 9.13
C ASP A 238 -2.37 3.78 7.86
N THR A 239 -3.50 4.46 7.62
CA THR A 239 -4.36 4.28 6.43
C THR A 239 -4.28 5.45 5.44
N GLY A 240 -3.35 6.38 5.65
CA GLY A 240 -3.23 7.61 4.86
C GLY A 240 -4.34 8.64 5.13
N GLU A 241 -5.18 8.42 6.14
CA GLU A 241 -6.25 9.37 6.49
C GLU A 241 -5.72 10.66 7.13
N TRP A 242 -6.49 11.74 6.96
CA TRP A 242 -6.14 13.06 7.49
C TRP A 242 -6.63 13.25 8.92
N ALA A 243 -5.75 13.77 9.78
CA ALA A 243 -6.14 14.16 11.11
C ALA A 243 -6.29 15.68 11.21
N THR A 244 -7.45 16.11 11.68
CA THR A 244 -7.76 17.52 11.85
C THR A 244 -7.28 17.99 13.21
N ILE A 245 -6.42 19.00 13.21
CA ILE A 245 -5.97 19.65 14.43
C ILE A 245 -6.74 20.95 14.61
N TYR A 246 -7.23 21.16 15.82
CA TYR A 246 -7.97 22.37 16.19
C TYR A 246 -7.15 23.18 17.20
N GLY A 247 -7.20 24.50 17.07
CA GLY A 247 -6.73 25.41 18.11
C GLY A 247 -7.80 25.55 19.20
N ASN A 248 -7.40 25.74 20.45
CA ASN A 248 -8.35 26.17 21.49
C ASN A 248 -8.92 27.54 21.12
N SER A 249 -10.25 27.68 21.11
CA SER A 249 -10.98 28.94 20.86
C SER A 249 -10.46 30.16 21.61
N ALA A 250 -9.91 29.98 22.82
CA ALA A 250 -9.32 31.04 23.63
C ALA A 250 -8.06 31.66 22.99
N GLY A 251 -7.30 30.87 22.23
CA GLY A 251 -6.02 31.25 21.64
C GLY A 251 -4.98 31.76 22.67
N ASP A 252 -3.83 32.23 22.18
CA ASP A 252 -2.90 33.02 22.99
C ASP A 252 -3.16 34.50 22.79
N SER A 253 -3.73 35.15 23.82
CA SER A 253 -4.04 36.58 23.80
C SER A 253 -2.84 37.51 23.65
N SER A 254 -1.61 37.01 23.88
CA SER A 254 -0.37 37.77 23.68
C SER A 254 0.09 37.79 22.21
N VAL A 255 -0.52 36.98 21.35
CA VAL A 255 -0.16 36.82 19.93
C VAL A 255 -1.33 37.24 19.04
N ARG A 256 -1.02 37.90 17.92
CA ARG A 256 -2.04 38.29 16.93
C ARG A 256 -2.79 37.06 16.43
N ASP A 257 -4.12 37.15 16.34
CA ASP A 257 -5.00 36.07 15.89
C ASP A 257 -4.92 34.81 16.76
N GLY A 258 -4.58 34.95 18.05
CA GLY A 258 -4.46 33.83 18.98
C GLY A 258 -3.33 32.85 18.65
N GLY A 259 -2.46 33.18 17.69
CA GLY A 259 -1.42 32.30 17.15
C GLY A 259 -1.91 31.31 16.07
N PHE A 260 -3.18 31.30 15.70
CA PHE A 260 -3.75 30.27 14.78
C PHE A 260 -3.13 30.29 13.39
N TRP A 261 -2.86 31.48 12.84
CA TRP A 261 -2.16 31.62 11.55
C TRP A 261 -0.79 30.93 11.53
N ILE A 262 -0.05 30.95 12.64
CA ILE A 262 1.27 30.30 12.73
C ILE A 262 1.11 28.78 12.75
N VAL A 263 0.08 28.29 13.46
CA VAL A 263 -0.25 26.86 13.50
C VAL A 263 -0.65 26.34 12.11
N GLN A 264 -1.47 27.10 11.38
CA GLN A 264 -1.84 26.75 10.01
C GLN A 264 -0.61 26.66 9.10
N GLN A 265 0.27 27.68 9.11
CA GLN A 265 1.49 27.65 8.29
C GLN A 265 2.42 26.50 8.65
N ALA A 266 2.55 26.16 9.94
CA ALA A 266 3.37 25.03 10.36
C ALA A 266 2.84 23.71 9.79
N MET A 267 1.52 23.55 9.68
CA MET A 267 0.90 22.37 9.06
C MET A 267 1.09 22.35 7.55
N GLU A 268 0.90 23.47 6.88
CA GLU A 268 1.15 23.59 5.44
C GLU A 268 2.61 23.21 5.12
N LEU A 269 3.58 23.76 5.86
CA LEU A 269 5.00 23.45 5.71
C LEU A 269 5.33 21.98 6.02
N TRP A 270 4.67 21.38 7.01
CA TRP A 270 4.81 19.96 7.30
C TRP A 270 4.33 19.09 6.13
N MET A 271 3.21 19.46 5.51
CA MET A 271 2.64 18.75 4.36
C MET A 271 3.46 18.91 3.08
N GLU A 272 4.35 19.90 3.01
CA GLU A 272 5.29 20.07 1.88
C GLU A 272 6.52 19.14 1.95
N ILE A 273 6.74 18.43 3.08
CA ILE A 273 7.84 17.49 3.24
C ILE A 273 7.52 16.20 2.47
N PRO A 274 8.27 15.84 1.39
CA PRO A 274 8.02 14.63 0.64
C PRO A 274 8.21 13.38 1.51
N GLY A 275 7.25 12.47 1.48
CA GLY A 275 7.30 11.22 2.27
C GLY A 275 6.90 11.38 3.74
N THR A 276 6.31 12.50 4.15
CA THR A 276 5.72 12.61 5.49
C THR A 276 4.63 11.56 5.70
N SER A 277 4.69 10.84 6.82
CA SER A 277 3.71 9.81 7.18
C SER A 277 2.51 10.38 7.93
N CYS A 278 2.52 11.65 8.32
CA CYS A 278 1.44 12.29 9.07
C CYS A 278 0.69 13.31 8.20
N ASN A 279 -0.55 12.98 7.83
CA ASN A 279 -1.44 13.84 7.03
C ASN A 279 -2.25 14.77 7.94
N LEU A 280 -1.81 16.03 8.10
CA LEU A 280 -2.38 16.98 9.06
C LEU A 280 -3.09 18.14 8.38
N TYR A 281 -4.28 18.50 8.88
CA TYR A 281 -5.01 19.68 8.41
C TYR A 281 -5.48 20.54 9.59
N PHE A 282 -5.37 21.87 9.46
CA PHE A 282 -5.86 22.78 10.49
C PHE A 282 -7.37 23.05 10.32
N GLY A 283 -8.17 22.59 11.28
CA GLY A 283 -9.63 22.70 11.27
C GLY A 283 -10.20 24.00 11.86
N GLY A 284 -9.34 24.98 12.18
CA GLY A 284 -9.75 26.21 12.86
C GLY A 284 -9.78 26.07 14.37
N SER A 285 -10.55 26.92 15.04
CA SER A 285 -10.64 26.95 16.51
C SER A 285 -11.85 26.18 17.04
N ARG A 286 -11.71 25.56 18.22
CA ARG A 286 -12.74 24.78 18.90
C ARG A 286 -12.57 24.88 20.42
N ASP A 287 -13.68 24.91 21.17
CA ASP A 287 -13.63 24.76 22.63
C ASP A 287 -13.25 23.31 23.01
N PRO A 288 -12.24 23.08 23.87
CA PRO A 288 -11.89 21.74 24.31
C PRO A 288 -12.94 21.21 25.29
N GLY A 289 -13.70 20.20 24.87
CA GLY A 289 -14.49 19.35 25.75
C GLY A 289 -13.76 18.04 25.96
N ILE A 290 -13.09 17.88 27.10
CA ILE A 290 -12.59 16.57 27.54
C ILE A 290 -13.66 16.03 28.49
N ASP A 291 -14.49 15.12 27.99
CA ASP A 291 -15.44 14.39 28.83
C ASP A 291 -14.68 13.21 29.46
N CYS A 292 -14.32 13.34 30.73
CA CYS A 292 -13.64 12.29 31.50
C CYS A 292 -14.67 11.29 32.07
N ALA A 293 -15.55 10.76 31.22
CA ALA A 293 -16.52 9.71 31.57
C ALA A 293 -15.94 8.31 31.33
#